data_AF-A0A944EMD3-F1
#
_entry.id   AF-A0A944EMD3-F1
#
_cell.length_a   1.000
_cell.length_b   1.000
_cell.length_c   1.000
_cell.angle_alpha   90.00
_cell.angle_beta   90.00
_cell.angle_gamma   90.00
#
_symmetry.space_group_name_H-M   'P 1'
#
loop_
_entity.id
_entity.type
_entity.pdbx_description
1 polymer ?
#
loop_
_entity_poly.entity_id
_entity_poly.type
_entity_poly.pdbx_seq_one_letter_code
_entity_poly.pdbx_strand_id
1 'polypeptide(L)'
;MFLFLLIAMVVVVAAVTLAVVGGGDSAALPEAAPEHLVDPLPATRPVGRADVEALRLPVGPRGYRMADVDDVLGRLGAELAERDARIAELESALAGAQATAVGRANLFAKPGEEREQ
;
A
#
# COMPACT_ATOMS: atom_id res chain seq x y z
N MET A 1 -36.46 35.13 -30.72
CA MET A 1 -35.36 34.43 -31.42
C MET A 1 -34.17 34.20 -30.47
N PHE A 2 -33.53 35.24 -29.92
CA PHE A 2 -32.38 35.09 -29.02
C PHE A 2 -32.63 34.26 -27.75
N LEU A 3 -33.73 34.51 -27.02
CA LEU A 3 -34.07 33.75 -25.82
C LEU A 3 -34.27 32.25 -26.10
N PHE A 4 -34.87 31.93 -27.25
CA PHE A 4 -35.07 30.55 -27.67
C PHE A 4 -33.72 29.85 -27.95
N LEU A 5 -32.80 30.55 -28.61
CA LEU A 5 -31.43 30.05 -28.83
C LEU A 5 -30.67 29.85 -27.52
N LEU A 6 -30.84 30.77 -26.56
CA LEU A 6 -30.21 30.66 -25.25
C LEU A 6 -30.75 29.47 -24.45
N ILE A 7 -32.07 29.27 -24.43
CA ILE A 7 -32.70 28.11 -23.77
C ILE A 7 -32.26 26.81 -24.45
N ALA A 8 -32.26 26.78 -25.79
CA ALA A 8 -31.78 25.62 -26.54
C ALA A 8 -30.33 25.29 -26.20
N MET A 9 -29.46 26.30 -26.09
CA MET A 9 -28.07 26.10 -25.71
C MET A 9 -27.93 25.54 -24.28
N VAL A 10 -28.67 26.07 -23.32
CA VAL A 10 -28.67 25.57 -21.93
C VAL A 10 -29.14 24.12 -21.88
N VAL A 11 -30.20 23.77 -22.62
CA VAL A 11 -30.73 22.39 -22.68
C VAL A 11 -29.69 21.44 -23.27
N VAL A 12 -29.01 21.83 -24.36
CA VAL A 12 -27.96 21.03 -24.98
C VAL A 12 -26.78 20.83 -24.02
N VAL A 13 -26.31 21.89 -23.37
CA VAL A 13 -25.22 21.81 -22.39
C VAL A 13 -25.61 20.91 -21.23
N ALA A 14 -26.80 21.10 -20.66
CA ALA A 14 -27.30 20.27 -19.56
C ALA A 14 -27.40 18.80 -19.96
N ALA A 15 -27.98 18.49 -21.12
CA ALA A 15 -28.11 17.13 -21.63
C ALA A 15 -26.74 16.48 -21.86
N VAL A 16 -25.77 17.20 -22.45
CA VAL A 16 -24.41 16.70 -22.66
C VAL A 16 -23.69 16.47 -21.34
N THR A 17 -23.78 17.41 -20.39
CA THR A 17 -23.16 17.22 -19.06
C THR A 17 -23.75 16.02 -18.33
N LEU A 18 -25.07 15.81 -18.41
CA LEU A 18 -25.74 14.69 -17.76
C LEU A 18 -25.43 13.36 -18.45
N ALA A 19 -25.22 13.35 -19.76
CA ALA A 19 -24.75 12.16 -20.49
C ALA A 19 -23.29 11.80 -20.16
N VAL A 20 -22.42 12.79 -19.99
CA VAL A 20 -21.00 12.58 -19.64
C VAL A 20 -20.86 12.16 -18.17
N VAL A 21 -21.62 12.77 -17.26
CA VAL A 21 -21.58 12.47 -15.83
C VAL A 21 -22.40 11.22 -15.48
N GLY A 22 -23.50 10.97 -16.20
CA GLY A 22 -24.43 9.86 -15.99
C GLY A 22 -24.23 8.66 -16.91
N GLY A 23 -23.18 8.64 -17.73
CA GLY A 23 -22.89 7.58 -18.72
C GLY A 23 -22.47 6.23 -18.15
N GLY A 24 -22.96 5.85 -16.95
CA GLY A 24 -22.73 4.53 -16.34
C GLY A 24 -23.81 3.48 -16.64
N ASP A 25 -24.89 3.84 -17.35
CA ASP A 25 -26.08 2.97 -17.50
C ASP A 25 -26.38 2.49 -18.94
N SER A 26 -25.49 2.72 -19.91
CA SER A 26 -25.66 2.16 -21.27
C SER A 26 -24.79 0.92 -21.47
N ALA A 27 -25.44 -0.24 -21.34
CA ALA A 27 -24.92 -1.56 -21.67
C ALA A 27 -24.31 -1.60 -23.09
N ALA A 28 -23.00 -1.86 -23.19
CA ALA A 28 -22.32 -2.59 -24.29
C ALA A 28 -20.78 -2.45 -24.28
N LEU A 29 -20.19 -1.73 -23.33
CA LEU A 29 -18.77 -1.87 -23.02
C LEU A 29 -18.67 -2.35 -21.57
N PRO A 30 -17.92 -3.42 -21.25
CA PRO A 30 -17.55 -3.64 -19.86
C PRO A 30 -16.93 -2.34 -19.38
N GLU A 31 -17.44 -1.79 -18.28
CA GLU A 31 -16.82 -0.68 -17.55
C GLU A 31 -15.31 -0.94 -17.61
N ALA A 32 -14.56 -0.08 -18.31
CA ALA A 32 -13.12 -0.25 -18.36
C ALA A 32 -12.70 -0.26 -16.90
N ALA A 33 -12.23 -1.42 -16.41
CA ALA A 33 -11.78 -1.54 -15.03
C ALA A 33 -10.91 -0.31 -14.80
N PRO A 34 -11.20 0.51 -13.76
CA PRO A 34 -10.51 1.76 -13.55
C PRO A 34 -9.03 1.48 -13.80
N GLU A 35 -8.36 2.21 -14.68
CA GLU A 35 -6.93 2.00 -14.92
C GLU A 35 -6.26 2.22 -13.56
N HIS A 36 -6.15 1.14 -12.81
CA HIS A 36 -5.62 1.11 -11.49
C HIS A 36 -4.12 1.16 -11.73
N LEU A 37 -3.61 2.38 -11.95
CA LEU A 37 -2.22 2.75 -11.72
C LEU A 37 -1.89 2.68 -10.21
N VAL A 38 -2.53 1.74 -9.53
CA VAL A 38 -2.36 1.45 -8.12
C VAL A 38 -1.23 0.45 -8.12
N ASP A 39 -0.07 0.84 -7.61
CA ASP A 39 0.89 -0.12 -7.13
C ASP A 39 0.35 -0.58 -5.77
N PRO A 40 -0.36 -1.73 -5.71
CA PRO A 40 -1.00 -2.14 -4.46
C PRO A 40 0.08 -2.40 -3.42
N LEU A 41 -0.25 -2.16 -2.15
CA LEU A 41 0.61 -2.58 -1.05
C LEU A 41 0.97 -4.07 -1.22
N PRO A 42 2.20 -4.46 -0.87
CA PRO A 42 2.67 -5.83 -1.09
C PRO A 42 1.74 -6.83 -0.39
N ALA A 43 1.20 -7.78 -1.17
CA ALA A 43 0.31 -8.82 -0.65
C ALA A 43 1.07 -10.01 -0.03
N THR A 44 2.33 -10.21 -0.42
CA THR A 44 3.12 -11.39 -0.08
C THR A 44 4.19 -11.15 0.98
N ARG A 45 4.44 -9.89 1.35
CA ARG A 45 5.40 -9.50 2.38
C ARG A 45 4.81 -8.40 3.27
N PRO A 46 5.34 -8.21 4.50
CA PRO A 46 4.98 -7.07 5.33
C PRO A 46 5.19 -5.74 4.60
N VAL A 47 4.29 -4.81 4.86
CA VAL A 47 4.37 -3.42 4.39
C VAL A 47 5.51 -2.74 5.13
N GLY A 48 6.37 -2.03 4.40
CA GLY A 48 7.42 -1.19 4.96
C GLY A 48 7.15 0.29 4.70
N ARG A 49 7.97 1.16 5.30
CA ARG A 49 7.84 2.61 5.15
C ARG A 49 7.86 3.09 3.69
N ALA A 50 8.76 2.53 2.87
CA ALA A 50 8.88 2.92 1.46
C ALA A 50 7.60 2.61 0.66
N ASP A 51 6.88 1.54 1.03
CA ASP A 51 5.62 1.18 0.37
C ASP A 51 4.51 2.18 0.70
N VAL A 52 4.47 2.65 1.95
CA VAL A 52 3.53 3.68 2.39
C VAL A 52 3.84 5.02 1.71
N GLU A 53 5.12 5.38 1.56
CA GLU A 53 5.55 6.60 0.87
C GLU A 53 5.28 6.56 -0.66
N ALA A 54 5.31 5.36 -1.26
CA ALA A 54 5.00 5.17 -2.68
C ALA A 54 3.49 5.07 -2.97
N LEU A 55 2.65 4.88 -1.94
CA LEU A 55 1.22 4.67 -2.09
C LEU A 55 0.52 5.87 -2.74
N ARG A 56 -0.26 5.60 -3.80
CA ARG A 56 -1.10 6.60 -4.47
C ARG A 56 -2.57 6.23 -4.36
N LEU A 57 -3.29 6.99 -3.54
CA LEU A 57 -4.73 6.79 -3.33
C LEU A 57 -5.52 7.58 -4.38
N PRO A 58 -6.46 6.94 -5.12
CA PRO A 58 -7.30 7.63 -6.09
C PRO A 58 -8.26 8.60 -5.41
N VAL A 59 -8.56 9.71 -6.10
CA VAL A 59 -9.53 10.70 -5.63
C VAL A 59 -10.95 10.30 -6.03
N GLY A 60 -11.87 10.37 -5.06
CA GLY A 60 -13.29 10.09 -5.27
C GLY A 60 -14.17 11.32 -4.99
N PRO A 61 -15.42 11.36 -5.51
CA PRO A 61 -16.36 12.46 -5.27
C PRO A 61 -16.74 12.64 -3.78
N ARG A 62 -16.54 11.59 -2.98
CA ARG A 62 -16.47 11.68 -1.51
C ARG A 62 -15.19 10.99 -1.05
N GLY A 63 -14.52 11.58 -0.08
CA GLY A 63 -13.30 11.04 0.50
C GLY A 63 -12.88 11.82 1.74
N TYR A 64 -11.91 11.27 2.46
CA TYR A 64 -11.22 12.00 3.51
C TYR A 64 -10.40 13.15 2.90
N ARG A 65 -10.08 14.16 3.72
CA ARG A 65 -9.23 15.25 3.26
C ARG A 65 -7.82 14.70 3.05
N MET A 66 -7.22 14.99 1.89
CA MET A 66 -5.89 14.45 1.58
C MET A 66 -4.83 14.87 2.59
N ALA A 67 -4.84 16.11 3.07
CA ALA A 67 -3.91 16.55 4.11
C ALA A 67 -3.99 15.70 5.38
N ASP A 68 -5.21 15.42 5.87
CA ASP A 68 -5.40 14.61 7.09
C ASP A 68 -4.95 13.16 6.87
N VAL A 69 -5.17 12.63 5.66
CA VAL A 69 -4.72 11.28 5.27
C VAL A 69 -3.21 11.22 5.17
N ASP A 70 -2.59 12.19 4.50
CA ASP A 70 -1.14 12.27 4.31
C ASP A 70 -0.41 12.42 5.65
N ASP A 71 -0.95 13.24 6.56
CA ASP A 71 -0.39 13.42 7.91
C ASP A 71 -0.43 12.09 8.70
N VAL A 72 -1.55 11.37 8.64
CA VAL A 72 -1.70 10.08 9.31
C VAL A 72 -0.79 9.02 8.69
N LEU A 73 -0.73 8.92 7.36
CA LEU A 73 0.13 7.98 6.65
C LEU A 73 1.62 8.27 6.91
N GLY A 74 2.02 9.55 6.92
CA GLY A 74 3.38 9.97 7.26
C GLY A 74 3.77 9.56 8.68
N ARG A 75 2.86 9.75 9.66
CA ARG A 75 3.08 9.28 11.03
C ARG A 75 3.17 7.77 11.12
N LEU A 76 2.26 7.04 10.48
CA LEU A 76 2.26 5.58 10.48
C LEU A 76 3.52 5.02 9.81
N GLY A 77 3.99 5.61 8.71
CA GLY A 77 5.23 5.23 8.05
C GLY A 77 6.46 5.41 8.94
N ALA A 78 6.49 6.46 9.77
CA ALA A 78 7.55 6.67 10.75
C ALA A 78 7.52 5.62 11.88
N GLU A 79 6.34 5.36 12.46
CA GLU A 79 6.16 4.34 13.50
C GLU A 79 6.50 2.93 12.99
N LEU A 80 6.18 2.65 11.72
CA LEU A 80 6.51 1.38 11.07
C LEU A 80 8.02 1.20 10.95
N ALA A 81 8.75 2.23 10.52
CA ALA A 81 10.21 2.18 10.43
C ALA A 81 10.89 2.00 11.80
N GLU A 82 10.35 2.63 12.85
CA GLU A 82 10.85 2.44 14.22
C GLU A 82 10.63 0.99 14.70
N ARG A 83 9.45 0.42 14.43
CA ARG A 83 9.13 -0.97 14.76
C ARG A 83 10.03 -1.94 14.01
N ASP A 84 10.22 -1.74 12.71
CA ASP A 84 11.07 -2.61 11.89
C ASP A 84 12.54 -2.56 12.35
N ALA A 85 13.04 -1.38 12.71
CA ALA A 85 14.38 -1.23 13.28
C ALA A 85 14.50 -1.99 14.62
N ARG A 86 13.47 -1.90 15.48
CA ARG A 86 13.45 -2.61 16.75
C ARG A 86 13.38 -4.12 16.57
N ILE A 87 12.60 -4.60 15.59
CA ILE A 87 12.52 -6.03 15.26
C ILE A 87 13.89 -6.52 14.78
N ALA A 88 14.55 -5.80 13.87
CA ALA A 88 15.87 -6.17 13.37
C ALA A 88 16.92 -6.26 14.49
N GLU A 89 16.88 -5.34 15.46
CA GLU A 89 17.74 -5.37 16.64
C GLU A 89 17.49 -6.63 17.49
N LEU A 90 16.21 -6.95 17.76
CA LEU A 90 15.83 -8.12 18.54
C LEU A 90 16.18 -9.44 17.84
N GLU A 91 15.97 -9.52 16.53
CA GLU A 91 16.34 -10.68 15.71
C GLU A 91 17.85 -10.89 15.69
N SER A 92 18.64 -9.80 15.56
CA SER A 92 20.10 -9.86 15.65
C SER A 92 20.57 -10.33 17.02
N ALA A 93 19.96 -9.83 18.10
CA ALA A 93 20.27 -10.25 19.46
C ALA A 93 19.94 -11.75 19.68
N LEU A 94 18.80 -12.21 19.17
CA LEU A 94 18.39 -13.61 19.24
C LEU A 94 19.35 -14.52 18.46
N ALA A 95 19.71 -14.13 17.23
CA ALA A 95 20.66 -14.86 16.40
C ALA A 95 22.04 -14.97 17.07
N GLY A 96 22.53 -13.87 17.67
CA GLY A 96 23.79 -13.87 18.42
C GLY A 96 23.75 -14.78 19.66
N ALA A 97 22.64 -14.78 20.39
CA ALA A 97 22.46 -15.67 21.54
C ALA A 97 22.44 -17.16 21.13
N GLN A 98 21.74 -17.50 20.04
CA GLN A 98 21.71 -18.85 19.48
C GLN A 98 23.09 -19.30 19.00
N ALA A 99 23.82 -18.45 18.28
CA ALA A 99 25.17 -18.75 17.82
C ALA A 99 26.12 -19.03 19.00
N THR A 100 26.02 -18.25 20.08
CA THR A 100 26.81 -18.46 21.31
C THR A 100 26.45 -19.78 21.99
N ALA A 101 25.16 -20.13 22.04
CA ALA A 101 24.69 -21.39 22.63
C ALA A 101 25.19 -22.62 21.85
N VAL A 102 25.11 -22.60 20.52
CA VAL A 102 25.60 -23.67 19.64
C VAL A 102 27.13 -23.78 19.72
N GLY A 103 27.85 -22.66 19.67
CA GLY A 103 29.30 -22.64 19.82
C GLY A 103 29.75 -23.23 21.17
N ARG A 104 29.03 -22.90 22.25
CA ARG A 104 29.26 -23.48 23.58
C ARG A 104 29.01 -25.00 23.60
N ALA A 105 27.91 -25.47 23.01
CA ALA A 105 27.61 -26.90 22.95
C ALA A 105 28.69 -27.68 22.20
N ASN A 106 29.19 -27.15 21.08
CA ASN A 106 30.30 -27.75 20.32
C ASN A 106 31.63 -27.72 21.07
N LEU A 107 31.89 -26.72 21.90
CA LEU A 107 33.09 -26.69 22.77
C LEU A 107 33.05 -27.76 23.88
N PHE A 108 31.85 -28.12 24.35
CA PHE A 108 31.68 -29.18 25.34
C PHE A 108 31.59 -30.59 24.73
N ALA A 109 31.27 -30.69 23.43
CA ALA A 109 31.41 -31.93 22.67
C ALA A 109 32.90 -32.24 22.47
N LYS A 110 33.42 -33.18 23.25
CA LYS A 110 34.84 -33.55 23.25
C LYS A 110 35.25 -34.01 21.84
N PRO A 111 36.29 -33.41 21.22
CA PRO A 111 36.77 -33.86 19.92
C PRO A 111 37.54 -35.17 20.11
N GLY A 112 36.86 -36.33 20.01
CA GLY A 112 37.57 -37.61 20.11
C GLY A 112 36.79 -38.90 20.31
N GLU A 113 35.45 -38.95 20.27
CA GLU A 113 34.73 -40.23 20.48
C GLU A 113 34.46 -41.08 19.22
N GLU A 114 35.00 -40.71 18.05
CA GLU A 114 34.88 -41.56 16.84
C GLU A 114 36.25 -41.90 16.24
N ARG A 115 37.01 -42.73 16.96
CA ARG A 115 38.00 -43.66 16.36
C ARG A 115 38.15 -44.87 17.27
N GLU A 116 37.19 -45.80 17.23
CA GLU A 116 37.43 -47.24 17.39
C GLU A 116 36.11 -48.00 17.23
N GLN A 117 35.88 -48.51 16.00
CA GLN A 117 35.45 -49.88 15.69
C GLN A 117 35.42 -50.09 14.17
#